data_AF-A0A2V9WH36-F1
#
_entry.id   AF-A0A2V9WH36-F1
#
_cell.length_a   1.000
_cell.length_b   1.000
_cell.length_c   1.000
_cell.angle_alpha   90.00
_cell.angle_beta   90.00
_cell.angle_gamma   90.00
#
_symmetry.space_group_name_H-M   'P 1'
#
loop_
_entity.id
_entity.type
_entity.pdbx_description
1 polymer ?
#
loop_
_entity_poly.entity_id
_entity_poly.type
_entity_poly.pdbx_seq_one_letter_code
_entity_poly.pdbx_strand_id
1 'polypeptide(L)'
;IADTVGYTVPEEFGTLITAIRQRVKGIENVTISAHCHNDLGMAVANALAAVAAGARQVECTINGIGERAGNASLEEIVMAMRVRPDKFAYDTGVVGEQIFPASQMLSEITGIPVQPNKAITGRNAFAHEAGIHQDGMLKNPLTYEIMTPKSVGVPDSKLV
;
A
#
# COMPACT_ATOMS: atom_id res chain seq x y z
N ILE A 1 -3.40 -12.70 11.93
CA ILE A 1 -4.13 -13.57 10.97
C ILE A 1 -3.36 -13.53 9.68
N ALA A 2 -2.94 -14.68 9.17
CA ALA A 2 -2.02 -14.76 8.04
C ALA A 2 -2.69 -15.37 6.80
N ASP A 3 -2.52 -14.73 5.64
CA ASP A 3 -2.65 -15.36 4.32
C ASP A 3 -1.26 -15.83 3.88
N THR A 4 -0.83 -16.96 4.45
CA THR A 4 0.56 -17.45 4.36
C THR A 4 0.99 -17.79 2.93
N VAL A 5 0.06 -18.29 2.11
CA VAL A 5 0.33 -18.72 0.72
C VAL A 5 -0.24 -17.75 -0.31
N GLY A 6 -0.72 -16.58 0.13
CA GLY A 6 -1.07 -15.44 -0.72
C GLY A 6 -2.18 -15.72 -1.74
N TYR A 7 -3.13 -16.60 -1.41
CA TYR A 7 -4.16 -17.06 -2.34
C TYR A 7 -5.58 -16.60 -1.97
N THR A 8 -5.75 -16.03 -0.78
CA THR A 8 -7.08 -15.58 -0.35
C THR A 8 -7.50 -14.34 -1.14
N VAL A 9 -8.81 -14.13 -1.27
CA VAL A 9 -9.35 -12.91 -1.89
C VAL A 9 -9.91 -11.96 -0.83
N PRO A 10 -10.06 -10.65 -1.14
CA PRO A 10 -10.38 -9.64 -0.13
C PRO A 10 -11.69 -9.90 0.61
N GLU A 11 -12.72 -10.38 -0.08
CA GLU A 11 -14.02 -10.70 0.52
C GLU A 11 -13.91 -11.85 1.54
N GLU A 12 -13.19 -12.91 1.19
CA GLU A 12 -12.94 -14.05 2.08
C GLU A 12 -12.14 -13.61 3.31
N PHE A 13 -11.08 -12.83 3.11
CA PHE A 13 -10.22 -12.38 4.20
C PHE A 13 -10.95 -11.42 5.15
N GLY A 14 -11.74 -10.48 4.61
CA GLY A 14 -12.59 -9.60 5.42
C GLY A 14 -13.68 -10.36 6.20
N THR A 15 -14.29 -11.37 5.57
CA THR A 15 -15.27 -12.26 6.23
C THR A 15 -14.63 -13.03 7.38
N LEU A 16 -13.41 -13.55 7.18
CA LEU A 16 -12.66 -14.24 8.22
C LEU A 16 -12.39 -13.33 9.43
N ILE A 17 -11.91 -12.11 9.21
CA ILE A 17 -11.67 -11.14 10.29
C ILE A 17 -12.97 -10.80 11.03
N THR A 18 -14.07 -10.59 10.31
CA THR A 18 -15.39 -10.34 10.91
C THR A 18 -15.85 -11.51 11.76
N ALA A 19 -15.71 -12.74 11.26
CA ALA A 19 -16.07 -13.95 11.99
C ALA A 19 -15.25 -14.12 13.27
N ILE A 20 -13.94 -13.84 13.22
CA ILE A 20 -13.06 -13.85 14.40
C ILE A 20 -13.56 -12.84 15.45
N ARG A 21 -13.85 -11.60 15.03
CA ARG A 21 -14.39 -10.55 15.91
C ARG A 21 -15.71 -10.90 16.56
N GLN A 22 -16.56 -11.68 15.90
CA GLN A 22 -17.86 -12.07 16.43
C GLN A 22 -17.82 -13.30 17.33
N ARG A 23 -16.85 -14.21 17.12
CA ARG A 23 -16.88 -15.56 17.71
C ARG A 23 -15.84 -15.78 18.81
N VAL A 24 -14.76 -15.01 18.83
CA VAL A 24 -13.68 -15.19 19.81
C VAL A 24 -14.02 -14.43 21.09
N LYS A 25 -14.04 -15.13 22.24
CA LYS A 25 -14.23 -14.51 23.56
C LYS A 25 -13.00 -13.71 23.95
N GLY A 26 -13.18 -12.52 24.52
CA GLY A 26 -12.08 -11.64 24.94
C GLY A 26 -11.40 -10.89 23.79
N ILE A 27 -11.97 -10.96 22.57
CA ILE A 27 -11.41 -10.35 21.37
C ILE A 27 -11.28 -8.82 21.47
N GLU A 28 -12.10 -8.19 22.31
CA GLU A 28 -12.06 -6.76 22.62
C GLU A 28 -10.79 -6.31 23.36
N ASN A 29 -10.07 -7.25 23.98
CA ASN A 29 -8.84 -6.98 24.74
C ASN A 29 -7.56 -7.25 23.93
N VAL A 30 -7.68 -7.55 22.64
CA VAL A 30 -6.53 -7.87 21.77
C VAL A 30 -6.59 -7.06 20.48
N THR A 31 -5.40 -6.81 19.91
CA THR A 31 -5.29 -6.20 18.59
C THR A 31 -5.23 -7.28 17.53
N ILE A 32 -6.18 -7.26 16.58
CA ILE A 32 -6.13 -8.16 15.43
C ILE A 32 -5.11 -7.61 14.42
N SER A 33 -4.05 -8.39 14.22
CA SER A 33 -3.05 -8.18 13.16
C SER A 33 -3.41 -8.95 11.90
N ALA A 34 -3.15 -8.36 10.73
CA ALA A 34 -3.23 -8.99 9.41
C ALA A 34 -1.85 -9.08 8.76
N HIS A 35 -1.49 -10.26 8.25
CA HIS A 35 -0.24 -10.51 7.52
C HIS A 35 -0.58 -11.19 6.20
N CYS A 36 -0.36 -10.53 5.07
CA CYS A 36 -0.79 -11.03 3.77
C CYS A 36 0.40 -11.20 2.82
N HIS A 37 0.56 -12.40 2.27
CA HIS A 37 1.49 -12.65 1.16
C HIS A 37 0.85 -12.32 -0.19
N ASN A 38 1.68 -12.12 -1.21
CA ASN A 38 1.28 -11.54 -2.49
C ASN A 38 1.32 -12.52 -3.67
N ASP A 39 1.24 -13.83 -3.42
CA ASP A 39 1.35 -14.88 -4.46
C ASP A 39 0.35 -14.69 -5.62
N LEU A 40 -0.87 -14.19 -5.37
CA LEU A 40 -1.85 -13.81 -6.39
C LEU A 40 -1.99 -12.30 -6.64
N GLY A 41 -1.09 -11.48 -6.10
CA GLY A 41 -1.14 -10.02 -6.27
C GLY A 41 -2.21 -9.30 -5.44
N MET A 42 -2.80 -9.96 -4.43
CA MET A 42 -3.93 -9.44 -3.65
C MET A 42 -3.55 -8.99 -2.23
N ALA A 43 -2.27 -9.00 -1.85
CA ALA A 43 -1.86 -8.81 -0.45
C ALA A 43 -2.34 -7.48 0.15
N VAL A 44 -2.19 -6.37 -0.59
CA VAL A 44 -2.63 -5.04 -0.15
C VAL A 44 -4.14 -4.96 -0.06
N ALA A 45 -4.86 -5.54 -1.03
CA ALA A 45 -6.32 -5.57 -1.01
C ALA A 45 -6.86 -6.39 0.17
N ASN A 46 -6.24 -7.54 0.48
CA ASN A 46 -6.58 -8.37 1.65
C ASN A 46 -6.29 -7.63 2.95
N ALA A 47 -5.15 -6.93 3.05
CA ALA A 47 -4.82 -6.11 4.22
C ALA A 47 -5.84 -4.99 4.45
N LEU A 48 -6.23 -4.26 3.41
CA LEU A 48 -7.25 -3.21 3.50
C LEU A 48 -8.64 -3.78 3.84
N ALA A 49 -9.00 -4.95 3.32
CA ALA A 49 -10.23 -5.64 3.69
C ALA A 49 -10.23 -6.05 5.18
N ALA A 50 -9.09 -6.50 5.71
CA ALA A 50 -8.94 -6.78 7.13
C ALA A 50 -9.13 -5.51 7.98
N VAL A 51 -8.52 -4.39 7.58
CA VAL A 51 -8.69 -3.09 8.26
C VAL A 51 -10.16 -2.66 8.28
N ALA A 52 -10.85 -2.78 7.15
CA ALA A 52 -12.28 -2.50 7.03
C ALA A 52 -13.13 -3.41 7.94
N ALA A 53 -12.76 -4.69 8.09
CA ALA A 53 -13.43 -5.65 8.97
C ALA A 53 -13.11 -5.45 10.47
N GLY A 54 -12.13 -4.60 10.81
CA GLY A 54 -11.81 -4.23 12.18
C GLY A 54 -10.42 -4.66 12.66
N ALA A 55 -9.54 -5.16 11.78
CA ALA A 55 -8.13 -5.30 12.12
C ALA A 55 -7.51 -3.92 12.38
N ARG A 56 -6.55 -3.86 13.32
CA ARG A 56 -5.90 -2.60 13.74
C ARG A 56 -4.38 -2.64 13.67
N GLN A 57 -3.83 -3.75 13.20
CA GLN A 57 -2.43 -3.90 12.87
C GLN A 57 -2.31 -4.58 11.51
N VAL A 58 -1.35 -4.13 10.70
CA VAL A 58 -0.99 -4.77 9.44
C VAL A 58 0.51 -4.99 9.44
N GLU A 59 0.91 -6.24 9.25
CA GLU A 59 2.29 -6.64 9.00
C GLU A 59 2.56 -6.48 7.50
N CYS A 60 3.47 -5.58 7.17
CA CYS A 60 3.78 -5.17 5.81
C CYS A 60 5.27 -4.82 5.68
N THR A 61 5.73 -4.66 4.45
CA THR A 61 7.14 -4.33 4.17
C THR A 61 7.25 -3.26 3.10
N ILE A 62 8.33 -2.48 3.14
CA ILE A 62 8.66 -1.52 2.09
C ILE A 62 8.89 -2.28 0.78
N ASN A 63 8.32 -1.78 -0.32
CA ASN A 63 8.36 -2.41 -1.65
C ASN A 63 7.70 -3.80 -1.71
N GLY A 64 7.03 -4.24 -0.63
CA GLY A 64 6.45 -5.58 -0.54
C GLY A 64 7.49 -6.69 -0.45
N ILE A 65 8.75 -6.41 -0.07
CA ILE A 65 9.79 -7.44 0.06
C ILE A 65 9.36 -8.57 1.01
N GLY A 66 9.68 -9.81 0.65
CA GLY A 66 9.36 -10.99 1.43
C GLY A 66 9.70 -12.27 0.67
N GLU A 67 9.29 -13.42 1.20
CA GLU A 67 9.44 -14.69 0.50
C GLU A 67 8.57 -14.74 -0.77
N ARG A 68 9.05 -15.45 -1.80
CA ARG A 68 8.33 -15.69 -3.06
C ARG A 68 7.90 -14.39 -3.74
N ALA A 69 6.60 -14.14 -3.85
CA ALA A 69 6.02 -12.93 -4.43
C ALA A 69 5.99 -11.74 -3.44
N GLY A 70 6.41 -11.95 -2.20
CA GLY A 70 6.52 -10.91 -1.19
C GLY A 70 5.30 -10.78 -0.28
N ASN A 71 5.28 -9.66 0.45
CA ASN A 71 4.25 -9.29 1.41
C ASN A 71 3.42 -8.11 0.91
N ALA A 72 2.36 -7.76 1.64
CA ALA A 72 1.66 -6.51 1.45
C ALA A 72 2.62 -5.31 1.55
N SER A 73 2.54 -4.42 0.56
CA SER A 73 3.42 -3.26 0.43
C SER A 73 2.97 -2.14 1.37
N LEU A 74 3.87 -1.70 2.25
CA LEU A 74 3.61 -0.66 3.25
C LEU A 74 3.16 0.64 2.60
N GLU A 75 3.88 1.09 1.57
CA GLU A 75 3.61 2.36 0.90
C GLU A 75 2.25 2.37 0.21
N GLU A 76 1.82 1.24 -0.35
CA GLU A 76 0.53 1.12 -1.01
C GLU A 76 -0.62 1.15 0.02
N ILE A 77 -0.47 0.45 1.15
CA ILE A 77 -1.46 0.48 2.24
C ILE A 77 -1.61 1.89 2.81
N VAL A 78 -0.48 2.54 3.14
CA VAL A 78 -0.48 3.88 3.73
C VAL A 78 -1.09 4.91 2.78
N MET A 79 -0.69 4.91 1.51
CA MET A 79 -1.19 5.88 0.54
C MET A 79 -2.64 5.60 0.15
N ALA A 80 -3.08 4.34 0.10
CA ALA A 80 -4.49 4.02 -0.11
C ALA A 80 -5.38 4.63 0.98
N MET A 81 -5.00 4.52 2.26
CA MET A 81 -5.78 5.10 3.36
C MET A 81 -5.77 6.64 3.34
N ARG A 82 -4.61 7.25 3.02
CA ARG A 82 -4.47 8.71 2.95
C ARG A 82 -5.23 9.35 1.81
N VAL A 83 -5.22 8.71 0.64
CA VAL A 83 -5.88 9.25 -0.57
C VAL A 83 -7.38 8.93 -0.56
N ARG A 84 -7.80 7.89 0.14
CA ARG A 84 -9.21 7.46 0.26
C ARG A 84 -9.72 7.47 1.71
N PRO A 85 -9.67 8.61 2.42
CA PRO A 85 -10.20 8.70 3.78
C PRO A 85 -11.73 8.48 3.81
N ASP A 86 -12.42 8.67 2.68
CA ASP A 86 -13.84 8.35 2.48
C ASP A 86 -14.13 6.83 2.58
N LYS A 87 -13.12 5.98 2.35
CA LYS A 87 -13.21 4.52 2.45
C LYS A 87 -12.49 3.98 3.67
N PHE A 88 -11.39 4.61 4.05
CA PHE A 88 -10.55 4.19 5.16
C PHE A 88 -10.34 5.39 6.11
N ALA A 89 -11.25 5.54 7.08
CA ALA A 89 -11.19 6.60 8.07
C ALA A 89 -10.16 6.33 9.19
N TYR A 90 -8.95 5.91 8.80
CA TYR A 90 -7.85 5.59 9.70
C TYR A 90 -6.57 6.27 9.21
N ASP A 91 -5.71 6.63 10.15
CA ASP A 91 -4.39 7.19 9.85
C ASP A 91 -3.30 6.30 10.46
N THR A 92 -2.06 6.48 9.98
CA THR A 92 -0.88 5.79 10.47
C THR A 92 0.16 6.81 10.90
N GLY A 93 1.07 6.42 11.80
CA GLY A 93 2.21 7.25 12.19
C GLY A 93 3.33 7.33 11.14
N VAL A 94 3.13 6.79 9.93
CA VAL A 94 4.16 6.73 8.88
C VAL A 94 4.39 8.13 8.29
N VAL A 95 5.61 8.65 8.30
CA VAL A 95 5.93 9.92 7.63
C VAL A 95 5.96 9.68 6.12
N GLY A 96 5.02 10.27 5.37
CA GLY A 96 4.84 9.97 3.94
C GLY A 96 6.06 10.32 3.11
N GLU A 97 6.69 11.44 3.42
CA GLU A 97 7.89 11.97 2.77
C GLU A 97 9.13 11.07 2.96
N GLN A 98 9.06 10.08 3.85
CA GLN A 98 10.13 9.10 4.06
C GLN A 98 9.92 7.78 3.30
N ILE A 99 8.78 7.61 2.61
CA ILE A 99 8.45 6.39 1.87
C ILE A 99 9.46 6.13 0.75
N PHE A 100 9.66 7.11 -0.14
CA PHE A 100 10.58 6.94 -1.26
C PHE A 100 12.05 6.81 -0.81
N PRO A 101 12.58 7.66 0.09
CA PRO A 101 13.92 7.46 0.66
C PRO A 101 14.13 6.07 1.28
N ALA A 102 13.16 5.57 2.05
CA ALA A 102 13.24 4.23 2.64
C ALA A 102 13.25 3.13 1.56
N SER A 103 12.46 3.29 0.50
CA SER A 103 12.45 2.38 -0.65
C SER A 103 13.80 2.33 -1.37
N GLN A 104 14.44 3.48 -1.60
CA GLN A 104 15.76 3.54 -2.23
C GLN A 104 16.83 2.91 -1.33
N MET A 105 16.83 3.23 -0.03
CA MET A 105 17.75 2.64 0.94
C MET A 105 17.62 1.12 1.01
N LEU A 106 16.39 0.58 1.01
CA LEU A 106 16.17 -0.87 0.98
C LEU A 106 16.74 -1.51 -0.30
N SER A 107 16.55 -0.86 -1.45
CA SER A 107 17.09 -1.33 -2.73
C SER A 107 18.62 -1.38 -2.71
N GLU A 108 19.27 -0.37 -2.14
CA GLU A 108 20.73 -0.32 -1.97
C GLU A 108 21.24 -1.43 -1.05
N ILE A 109 20.57 -1.67 0.08
CA ILE A 109 20.97 -2.69 1.07
C ILE A 109 20.81 -4.11 0.51
N THR A 110 19.70 -4.38 -0.19
CA THR A 110 19.33 -5.73 -0.62
C THR A 110 19.88 -6.09 -2.01
N GLY A 111 20.24 -5.09 -2.81
CA GLY A 111 20.59 -5.25 -4.22
C GLY A 111 19.39 -5.59 -5.12
N ILE A 112 18.16 -5.58 -4.58
CA ILE A 112 16.95 -5.83 -5.35
C ILE A 112 16.43 -4.50 -5.90
N PRO A 113 16.40 -4.28 -7.24
CA PRO A 113 15.94 -3.03 -7.82
C PRO A 113 14.42 -2.86 -7.67
N VAL A 114 13.98 -1.62 -7.47
CA VAL A 114 12.54 -1.26 -7.51
C VAL A 114 12.06 -1.31 -8.96
N GLN A 115 10.95 -1.99 -9.22
CA GLN A 115 10.35 -2.02 -10.56
C GLN A 115 9.98 -0.60 -11.00
N PRO A 116 10.27 -0.18 -12.25
CA PRO A 116 10.00 1.18 -12.69
C PRO A 116 8.55 1.63 -12.52
N ASN A 117 7.60 0.70 -12.70
CA ASN A 117 6.16 0.89 -12.59
C ASN A 117 5.58 0.40 -11.25
N LYS A 118 6.41 0.16 -10.22
CA LYS A 118 5.93 -0.13 -8.86
C LYS A 118 5.05 1.02 -8.39
N ALA A 119 3.88 0.72 -7.83
CA ALA A 119 3.01 1.75 -7.29
C ALA A 119 3.73 2.55 -6.21
N ILE A 120 3.52 3.88 -6.21
CA ILE A 120 4.07 4.86 -5.27
C ILE A 120 5.59 5.09 -5.38
N THR A 121 6.41 4.04 -5.36
CA THR A 121 7.88 4.15 -5.26
C THR A 121 8.62 3.89 -6.57
N GLY A 122 7.93 3.45 -7.62
CA GLY A 122 8.51 3.28 -8.94
C GLY A 122 8.86 4.62 -9.59
N ARG A 123 9.99 4.68 -10.30
CA ARG A 123 10.44 5.91 -10.98
C ARG A 123 9.44 6.46 -12.02
N ASN A 124 8.53 5.62 -12.53
CA ASN A 124 7.48 6.00 -13.47
C ASN A 124 6.13 6.29 -12.78
N ALA A 125 6.02 6.15 -11.45
CA ALA A 125 4.75 6.30 -10.73
C ALA A 125 4.14 7.71 -10.83
N PHE A 126 4.98 8.71 -11.12
CA PHE A 126 4.59 10.12 -11.31
C PHE A 126 5.03 10.68 -12.67
N ALA A 127 5.35 9.81 -13.63
CA ALA A 127 5.72 10.21 -14.98
C ALA A 127 4.47 10.37 -15.87
N HIS A 128 4.46 11.39 -16.73
CA HIS A 128 3.33 11.71 -17.62
C HIS A 128 3.79 11.80 -19.07
N GLU A 129 3.56 10.74 -19.86
CA GLU A 129 4.07 10.61 -21.24
C GLU A 129 3.07 11.04 -22.34
N ALA A 130 1.76 10.94 -22.09
CA ALA A 130 0.76 11.27 -23.10
C ALA A 130 0.54 12.79 -23.19
N GLY A 131 0.61 13.37 -24.39
CA GLY A 131 0.46 14.83 -24.59
C GLY A 131 -0.86 15.42 -24.05
N ILE A 132 -1.95 14.65 -24.05
CA ILE A 132 -3.21 15.03 -23.40
C ILE A 132 -3.13 15.03 -21.87
N HIS A 133 -2.34 14.13 -21.29
CA HIS A 133 -2.11 14.09 -19.84
C HIS A 133 -1.21 15.24 -19.41
N GLN A 134 -0.21 15.61 -20.23
CA GLN A 134 0.65 16.76 -19.97
C GLN A 134 -0.13 18.08 -19.98
N ASP A 135 -0.98 18.31 -21.00
CA ASP A 135 -1.85 19.49 -21.06
C ASP A 135 -2.82 19.57 -19.86
N GLY A 136 -3.40 18.43 -19.45
CA GLY A 136 -4.24 18.37 -18.27
C GLY A 136 -3.48 18.65 -16.96
N MET A 137 -2.28 18.09 -16.81
CA MET A 137 -1.41 18.33 -15.65
C MET A 137 -0.98 19.81 -15.54
N LEU A 138 -0.65 20.45 -16.66
CA LEU A 138 -0.29 21.87 -16.70
C LEU A 138 -1.46 22.78 -16.29
N LYS A 139 -2.70 22.36 -16.56
CA LYS A 139 -3.91 23.10 -16.18
C LYS A 139 -4.33 22.84 -14.73
N ASN A 140 -4.31 21.58 -14.30
CA ASN A 140 -4.62 21.15 -12.95
C ASN A 140 -3.98 19.78 -12.64
N PRO A 141 -2.93 19.73 -11.79
CA PRO A 141 -2.28 18.48 -11.41
C PRO A 141 -3.23 17.41 -10.86
N LEU A 142 -4.30 17.80 -10.15
CA LEU A 142 -5.27 16.86 -9.58
C LEU A 142 -6.10 16.11 -10.64
N THR A 143 -6.02 16.50 -11.91
CA THR A 143 -6.69 15.78 -13.00
C THR A 143 -6.10 14.39 -13.22
N TYR A 144 -4.80 14.21 -13.00
CA TYR A 144 -4.11 12.93 -13.21
C TYR A 144 -3.31 12.45 -12.00
N GLU A 145 -3.01 13.32 -11.03
CA GLU A 145 -2.35 12.94 -9.77
C GLU A 145 -3.36 12.81 -8.62
N ILE A 146 -3.53 11.58 -8.14
CA ILE A 146 -4.31 11.29 -6.92
C ILE A 146 -3.53 11.64 -5.63
N MET A 147 -2.22 11.90 -5.76
CA MET A 147 -1.31 12.37 -4.71
C MET A 147 -0.09 13.01 -5.38
N THR A 148 0.61 13.91 -4.68
CA THR A 148 1.80 14.59 -5.24
C THR A 148 3.08 13.76 -5.04
N PRO A 149 4.09 13.87 -5.92
CA PRO A 149 5.39 13.22 -5.73
C PRO A 149 6.01 13.57 -4.36
N LYS A 150 5.91 14.85 -3.98
CA LYS A 150 6.42 15.37 -2.70
C LYS A 150 5.78 14.70 -1.49
N SER A 151 4.48 14.38 -1.56
CA SER A 151 3.77 13.72 -0.45
C SER A 151 4.29 12.32 -0.10
N VAL A 152 5.08 11.72 -0.98
CA VAL A 152 5.73 10.41 -0.78
C VAL A 152 7.26 10.47 -0.80
N GLY A 153 7.83 11.68 -0.86
CA GLY A 153 9.28 11.91 -0.84
C GLY A 153 9.98 11.69 -2.19
N VAL A 154 9.24 11.61 -3.28
CA VAL A 154 9.82 11.51 -4.64
C VAL A 154 10.33 12.90 -5.06
N PRO A 155 11.60 13.03 -5.51
CA PRO A 155 12.10 14.27 -6.11
C PRO A 155 11.24 14.67 -7.32
N ASP A 156 11.10 15.98 -7.57
CA ASP A 156 10.14 16.54 -8.54
C ASP A 156 9.97 15.71 -9.83
N SER A 157 8.70 15.53 -10.23
CA SER A 157 8.29 14.74 -11.40
C SER A 157 9.03 15.17 -12.67
N LYS A 158 9.55 14.19 -13.41
CA LYS A 158 10.06 14.44 -14.77
C LYS A 158 8.89 14.36 -15.76
N LEU A 159 8.69 15.41 -16.55
CA LEU A 159 8.01 15.29 -17.83
C LEU A 159 8.87 14.38 -18.71
N VAL A 160 8.26 13.32 -19.25
CA VAL A 160 8.90 12.37 -20.18
C VAL A 160 8.27 12.54 -21.54
#